data_AF-A0A0H4X5K2-F1
#
_entry.id   AF-A0A0H4X5K2-F1
#
_cell.length_a   1.000
_cell.length_b   1.000
_cell.length_c   1.000
_cell.angle_alpha   90.00
_cell.angle_beta   90.00
_cell.angle_gamma   90.00
#
_symmetry.space_group_name_H-M   'P 1'
#
loop_
_entity.id
_entity.type
_entity.pdbx_description
1 polymer ?
#
loop_
_entity_poly.entity_id
_entity_poly.type
_entity_poly.pdbx_seq_one_letter_code
_entity_poly.pdbx_strand_id
1 'polypeptide(L)'
;MGIIYLLVYVIGSFMVTLAFSGLLDSVYDGSSMKSGVESLAKGAGVIGVAAVLHVLVSRRRTEAMSSAAPEETVPDATPATETAEAKPGSKYRAIYVSAAVWAAPNIAAWIQFELFRDPIVMIGFPTLVGGYLLTFFVSALVVANWRIPWVGIMVALAFIGSPLAWLGNSVFIKHFNHHLSTVVEPVSRTKKGEYRDPIVSRGSAPDRPVWGGGIPTELMAEVSEAKTLDLEKELETGGVRRTPEGGYVRVLSDGTERRLRSMAELAQALKDASAAEDQRAAEAEAAWERQVRQLKRGGRLFSRAPAD
;
A
#
# COMPACT_ATOMS: atom_id res chain seq x y z
N MET A 1 34.06 8.49 -9.99
CA MET A 1 33.34 9.77 -9.82
C MET A 1 31.86 9.65 -10.19
N GLY A 2 31.48 9.25 -11.42
CA GLY A 2 30.06 9.17 -11.84
C GLY A 2 29.15 8.30 -10.97
N ILE A 3 29.66 7.16 -10.46
CA ILE A 3 28.90 6.23 -9.61
C ILE A 3 28.49 6.85 -8.26
N ILE A 4 29.34 7.70 -7.66
CA ILE A 4 29.06 8.31 -6.36
C ILE A 4 27.88 9.28 -6.47
N TYR A 5 27.84 10.12 -7.52
CA TYR A 5 26.71 11.02 -7.72
C TYR A 5 25.41 10.26 -7.96
N LEU A 6 25.46 9.21 -8.79
CA LEU A 6 24.30 8.35 -9.03
C LEU A 6 23.78 7.76 -7.72
N LEU A 7 24.67 7.24 -6.86
CA LEU A 7 24.29 6.71 -5.54
C LEU A 7 23.65 7.78 -4.65
N VAL A 8 24.20 8.99 -4.61
CA VAL A 8 23.59 10.08 -3.81
C VAL A 8 22.22 10.48 -4.35
N TYR A 9 22.04 10.53 -5.68
CA TYR A 9 20.71 10.74 -6.27
C TYR A 9 19.74 9.62 -5.93
N VAL A 10 20.19 8.36 -5.96
CA VAL A 10 19.36 7.20 -5.58
C VAL A 10 18.96 7.27 -4.10
N ILE A 11 19.89 7.59 -3.20
CA ILE A 11 19.61 7.73 -1.76
C ILE A 11 18.66 8.89 -1.51
N GLY A 12 18.93 10.06 -2.10
CA GLY A 12 18.07 11.24 -1.96
C GLY A 12 16.66 10.98 -2.51
N SER A 13 16.58 10.36 -3.69
CA SER A 13 15.32 9.92 -4.31
C SER A 13 14.55 8.94 -3.42
N PHE A 14 15.22 7.95 -2.85
CA PHE A 14 14.61 6.99 -1.93
C PHE A 14 14.04 7.70 -0.69
N MET A 15 14.81 8.62 -0.09
CA MET A 15 14.34 9.43 1.04
C MET A 15 13.12 10.27 0.68
N VAL A 16 13.13 10.95 -0.47
CA VAL A 16 11.99 11.74 -0.95
C VAL A 16 10.77 10.86 -1.17
N THR A 17 10.95 9.69 -1.79
CA THR A 17 9.87 8.73 -2.06
C THR A 17 9.24 8.23 -0.76
N LEU A 18 10.05 7.83 0.22
CA LEU A 18 9.57 7.41 1.54
C LEU A 18 8.86 8.54 2.28
N ALA A 19 9.44 9.74 2.28
CA ALA A 19 8.83 10.91 2.91
C ALA A 19 7.47 11.25 2.29
N PHE A 20 7.35 11.16 0.97
CA PHE A 20 6.10 11.39 0.25
C PHE A 20 5.05 10.31 0.58
N SER A 21 5.44 9.04 0.66
CA SER A 21 4.55 7.97 1.13
C SER A 21 4.04 8.24 2.55
N GLY A 22 4.94 8.61 3.49
CA GLY A 22 4.56 8.90 4.86
C GLY A 22 3.67 10.15 5.00
N LEU A 23 3.89 11.15 4.15
CA LEU A 23 3.00 12.32 4.04
C LEU A 23 1.61 11.91 3.56
N LEU A 24 1.51 11.07 2.53
CA LEU A 24 0.22 10.57 2.05
C LEU A 24 -0.50 9.78 3.15
N ASP A 25 0.20 8.88 3.83
CA ASP A 25 -0.37 8.12 4.95
C ASP A 25 -0.84 9.07 6.07
N SER A 26 -0.06 10.10 6.40
CA SER A 26 -0.46 11.11 7.40
C SER A 26 -1.71 11.91 6.99
N VAL A 27 -1.85 12.22 5.69
CA VAL A 27 -3.04 12.89 5.15
C VAL A 27 -4.25 11.98 5.21
N TYR A 28 -4.11 10.69 4.87
CA TYR A 28 -5.19 9.71 4.95
C TYR A 28 -5.65 9.49 6.39
N ASP A 29 -4.73 9.41 7.34
CA ASP A 29 -5.03 9.13 8.74
C ASP A 29 -5.39 10.40 9.55
N GLY A 30 -5.36 11.58 8.92
CA GLY A 30 -5.59 12.88 9.59
C GLY A 30 -4.55 13.21 10.67
N SER A 31 -3.37 12.60 10.61
CA SER A 31 -2.31 12.76 11.61
C SER A 31 -1.35 13.91 11.25
N SER A 32 -0.43 14.22 12.16
CA SER A 32 0.49 15.35 11.96
C SER A 32 1.47 15.11 10.80
N MET A 33 1.43 15.98 9.79
CA MET A 33 2.33 15.92 8.63
C MET A 33 3.78 16.37 8.92
N LYS A 34 4.08 16.84 10.14
CA LYS A 34 5.35 17.51 10.47
C LYS A 34 6.58 16.64 10.20
N SER A 35 6.53 15.37 10.61
CA SER A 35 7.62 14.40 10.41
C SER A 35 7.85 14.09 8.93
N GLY A 36 6.77 14.01 8.15
CA GLY A 36 6.82 13.80 6.70
C GLY A 36 7.44 14.99 5.97
N VAL A 37 7.06 16.22 6.31
CA VAL A 37 7.62 17.45 5.73
C VAL A 37 9.12 17.57 6.06
N GLU A 38 9.51 17.29 7.30
CA GLU A 38 10.92 17.32 7.71
C GLU A 38 11.76 16.29 6.93
N SER A 39 11.23 15.08 6.76
CA SER A 39 11.90 14.01 6.00
C SER A 39 12.02 14.38 4.52
N LEU A 40 10.98 15.01 3.95
CA LEU A 40 10.98 15.49 2.57
C LEU A 40 12.04 16.59 2.38
N ALA A 41 12.12 17.55 3.30
CA ALA A 41 13.12 18.61 3.29
C ALA A 41 14.55 18.05 3.36
N LYS A 42 14.79 17.02 4.20
CA LYS A 42 16.09 16.32 4.28
C LYS A 42 16.44 15.65 2.94
N GLY A 43 15.51 14.88 2.37
CA GLY A 43 15.71 14.22 1.07
C GLY A 43 15.98 15.24 -0.05
N ALA A 44 15.22 16.34 -0.07
CA ALA A 44 15.43 17.43 -1.01
C ALA A 44 16.80 18.09 -0.86
N GLY A 45 17.24 18.31 0.39
CA GLY A 45 18.57 18.83 0.69
C GLY A 45 19.69 17.92 0.14
N VAL A 46 19.57 16.60 0.31
CA VAL A 46 20.54 15.63 -0.22
C VAL A 46 20.62 15.70 -1.75
N ILE A 47 19.48 15.74 -2.45
CA ILE A 47 19.44 15.89 -3.91
C ILE A 47 20.04 17.23 -4.33
N GLY A 48 19.74 18.32 -3.61
CA GLY A 48 20.30 19.64 -3.87
C GLY A 48 21.83 19.67 -3.77
N VAL A 49 22.40 19.09 -2.71
CA VAL A 49 23.85 18.96 -2.54
C VAL A 49 24.46 18.12 -3.68
N ALA A 50 23.82 17.01 -4.05
CA ALA A 50 24.24 16.20 -5.19
C ALA A 50 24.25 16.98 -6.51
N ALA A 51 23.24 17.82 -6.72
CA ALA A 51 23.13 18.68 -7.90
C ALA A 51 24.25 19.72 -7.96
N VAL A 52 24.53 20.41 -6.85
CA VAL A 52 25.62 21.39 -6.78
C VAL A 52 26.96 20.70 -7.06
N LEU A 53 27.24 19.56 -6.43
CA LEU A 53 28.47 18.81 -6.67
C LEU A 53 28.57 18.34 -8.13
N HIS A 54 27.47 17.85 -8.72
CA HIS A 54 27.43 17.43 -10.11
C HIS A 54 27.74 18.60 -11.05
N VAL A 55 27.15 19.78 -10.83
CA VAL A 55 27.47 21.01 -11.59
C VAL A 55 28.94 21.40 -11.46
N LEU A 56 29.49 21.42 -10.25
CA LEU A 56 30.88 21.80 -10.01
C LEU A 56 31.85 20.86 -10.73
N VAL A 57 31.59 19.55 -10.70
CA VAL A 57 32.42 18.54 -11.35
C VAL A 57 32.28 18.61 -12.86
N SER A 58 31.07 18.80 -13.39
CA SER A 58 30.85 18.99 -14.82
C SER A 58 31.61 20.22 -15.33
N ARG A 59 31.55 21.35 -14.61
CA ARG A 59 32.29 22.57 -14.98
C ARG A 59 33.80 22.36 -14.98
N ARG A 60 34.36 21.78 -13.90
CA ARG A 60 35.79 21.49 -13.81
C ARG A 60 36.28 20.58 -14.93
N ARG A 61 35.47 19.60 -15.34
CA ARG A 61 35.81 18.70 -16.45
C ARG A 61 35.84 19.45 -17.79
N THR A 62 34.87 20.34 -18.03
CA THR A 62 34.83 21.17 -19.25
C THR A 62 36.02 22.13 -19.30
N GLU A 63 36.37 22.77 -18.18
CA GLU A 63 37.53 23.66 -18.07
C GLU A 63 38.87 22.92 -18.26
N ALA A 64 39.00 21.71 -17.70
CA ALA A 64 40.18 20.87 -17.91
C ALA A 64 40.33 20.41 -19.37
N MET A 65 39.23 20.09 -20.05
CA MET A 65 39.23 19.74 -21.47
C MET A 65 39.54 20.94 -22.38
N SER A 66 39.05 22.14 -22.06
CA SER A 66 39.36 23.35 -22.84
C SER A 66 40.80 23.81 -22.71
N SER A 67 41.47 23.44 -21.61
CA SER A 67 42.85 23.85 -21.31
C SER A 67 43.92 22.91 -21.87
N ALA A 68 43.51 21.78 -22.46
CA ALA A 68 44.41 20.65 -22.78
C ALA A 68 44.59 20.33 -24.27
N ALA A 69 44.23 21.21 -25.22
CA ALA A 69 44.42 20.94 -26.66
C ALA A 69 45.66 21.67 -27.21
N PRO A 70 46.49 21.01 -28.04
CA PRO A 70 46.04 20.64 -29.38
C PRO A 70 46.22 19.16 -29.78
N GLU A 71 45.29 18.75 -30.67
CA GLU A 71 45.36 17.65 -31.65
C GLU A 71 45.74 16.23 -31.18
N GLU A 72 44.74 15.48 -30.73
CA GLU A 72 44.50 14.14 -31.28
C GLU A 72 42.99 13.85 -31.20
N THR A 73 42.37 13.67 -32.37
CA THR A 73 40.96 13.32 -32.51
C THR A 73 40.70 11.93 -31.93
N VAL A 74 40.45 11.88 -30.63
CA VAL A 74 39.78 10.75 -29.99
C VAL A 74 38.32 10.80 -30.45
N PRO A 75 37.74 9.68 -30.93
CA PRO A 75 36.37 9.68 -31.40
C PRO A 75 35.47 10.15 -30.26
N ASP A 76 34.74 11.20 -30.58
CA ASP A 76 33.70 11.77 -29.76
C ASP A 76 32.78 10.61 -29.32
N ALA A 77 32.91 10.20 -28.05
CA ALA A 77 31.88 9.41 -27.39
C ALA A 77 30.73 10.36 -27.04
N THR A 78 30.23 11.07 -28.04
CA THR A 78 28.84 11.47 -28.10
C THR A 78 28.06 10.17 -27.95
N PRO A 79 27.20 9.99 -26.92
CA PRO A 79 26.28 8.88 -26.96
C PRO A 79 25.50 9.04 -28.27
N ALA A 80 25.64 8.04 -29.14
CA ALA A 80 25.01 7.96 -30.44
C ALA A 80 23.54 8.32 -30.32
N THR A 81 23.25 9.60 -30.53
CA THR A 81 21.93 10.14 -30.82
C THR A 81 22.05 10.98 -32.09
N GLU A 82 22.84 10.50 -33.05
CA GLU A 82 22.40 10.53 -34.43
C GLU A 82 21.15 9.63 -34.54
N THR A 83 20.02 10.17 -34.08
CA THR A 83 18.73 9.71 -34.56
C THR A 83 18.30 10.75 -35.56
N ALA A 84 18.42 10.36 -36.83
CA ALA A 84 17.72 10.86 -38.00
C ALA A 84 16.72 11.97 -37.70
N GLU A 85 16.91 13.14 -38.31
CA GLU A 85 15.96 14.27 -38.40
C GLU A 85 14.60 13.94 -37.77
N ALA A 86 14.57 14.07 -36.45
CA ALA A 86 13.40 13.73 -35.68
C ALA A 86 12.33 14.76 -36.05
N LYS A 87 11.44 14.38 -36.98
CA LYS A 87 10.26 15.17 -37.38
C LYS A 87 9.69 15.82 -36.12
N PRO A 88 9.33 17.11 -36.11
CA PRO A 88 8.97 17.85 -34.88
C PRO A 88 7.86 17.17 -34.03
N GLY A 89 7.07 16.26 -34.60
CA GLY A 89 6.11 15.42 -33.88
C GLY A 89 6.67 14.19 -33.15
N SER A 90 7.90 13.74 -33.38
CA SER A 90 8.46 12.52 -32.79
C SER A 90 8.82 12.66 -31.30
N LYS A 91 9.23 13.86 -30.86
CA LYS A 91 9.58 14.16 -29.47
C LYS A 91 8.35 14.06 -28.55
N TYR A 92 7.21 14.60 -29.00
CA TYR A 92 5.95 14.50 -28.26
C TYR A 92 5.39 13.08 -28.26
N ARG A 93 5.62 12.29 -29.33
CA ARG A 93 5.23 10.87 -29.34
C ARG A 93 5.92 10.09 -28.22
N ALA A 94 7.20 10.33 -27.94
CA ALA A 94 7.90 9.66 -26.84
C ALA A 94 7.27 9.98 -25.47
N ILE A 95 6.84 11.23 -25.25
CA ILE A 95 6.12 11.66 -24.04
C ILE A 95 4.79 10.92 -23.93
N TYR A 96 3.97 10.91 -25.00
CA TYR A 96 2.67 10.23 -25.00
C TYR A 96 2.80 8.71 -24.80
N VAL A 97 3.77 8.07 -25.43
CA VAL A 97 4.04 6.64 -25.24
C VAL A 97 4.45 6.37 -23.80
N SER A 98 5.33 7.19 -23.22
CA SER A 98 5.76 7.01 -21.83
C SER A 98 4.62 7.25 -20.84
N ALA A 99 3.77 8.25 -21.09
CA ALA A 99 2.57 8.51 -20.32
C ALA A 99 1.57 7.34 -20.41
N ALA A 100 1.40 6.76 -21.61
CA ALA A 100 0.56 5.58 -21.80
C ALA A 100 1.13 4.36 -21.07
N VAL A 101 2.43 4.11 -21.15
CA VAL A 101 3.10 3.01 -20.44
C VAL A 101 2.98 3.17 -18.92
N TRP A 102 3.00 4.39 -18.40
CA TRP A 102 2.78 4.68 -16.99
C TRP A 102 1.30 4.54 -16.58
N ALA A 103 0.37 5.12 -17.34
CA ALA A 103 -1.03 5.23 -16.95
C ALA A 103 -1.86 3.97 -17.27
N ALA A 104 -1.60 3.31 -18.40
CA ALA A 104 -2.44 2.21 -18.89
C ALA A 104 -2.56 1.04 -17.90
N PRO A 105 -1.49 0.57 -17.22
CA PRO A 105 -1.63 -0.49 -16.21
C PRO A 105 -2.50 -0.06 -15.03
N ASN A 106 -2.37 1.20 -14.57
CA ASN A 106 -3.17 1.72 -13.46
C ASN A 106 -4.65 1.86 -13.86
N ILE A 107 -4.92 2.35 -15.07
CA ILE A 107 -6.28 2.45 -15.63
C ILE A 107 -6.88 1.04 -15.78
N ALA A 108 -6.12 0.08 -16.31
CA ALA A 108 -6.59 -1.30 -16.44
C ALA A 108 -6.89 -1.94 -15.07
N ALA A 109 -6.07 -1.69 -14.05
CA ALA A 109 -6.33 -2.13 -12.68
C ALA A 109 -7.59 -1.47 -12.11
N TRP A 110 -7.81 -0.18 -12.36
CA TRP A 110 -9.03 0.53 -11.96
C TRP A 110 -10.28 -0.03 -12.65
N ILE A 111 -10.20 -0.33 -13.95
CA ILE A 111 -11.31 -0.96 -14.67
C ILE A 111 -11.64 -2.34 -14.09
N GLN A 112 -10.62 -3.16 -13.78
CA GLN A 112 -10.83 -4.44 -13.10
C GLN A 112 -11.49 -4.27 -11.74
N PHE A 113 -11.05 -3.27 -10.97
CA PHE A 113 -11.67 -2.89 -9.71
C PHE A 113 -13.15 -2.57 -9.92
N GLU A 114 -13.52 -1.61 -10.76
CA GLU A 114 -14.91 -1.21 -11.05
C GLU A 114 -15.79 -2.38 -11.51
N LEU A 115 -15.24 -3.34 -12.26
CA LEU A 115 -15.94 -4.55 -12.72
C LEU A 115 -16.05 -5.66 -11.67
N PHE A 116 -15.64 -5.42 -10.42
CA PHE A 116 -15.62 -6.41 -9.33
C PHE A 116 -14.80 -7.67 -9.66
N ARG A 117 -13.77 -7.53 -10.50
CA ARG A 117 -12.88 -8.64 -10.85
C ARG A 117 -11.83 -8.82 -9.76
N ASP A 118 -11.88 -9.95 -9.06
CA ASP A 118 -10.93 -10.36 -8.02
C ASP A 118 -10.28 -11.70 -8.45
N PRO A 119 -8.93 -11.84 -8.43
CA PRO A 119 -7.94 -10.81 -8.13
C PRO A 119 -7.78 -9.75 -9.22
N ILE A 120 -7.41 -8.53 -8.82
CA ILE A 120 -6.95 -7.47 -9.71
C ILE A 120 -5.52 -7.79 -10.13
N VAL A 121 -5.31 -7.95 -11.43
CA VAL A 121 -3.98 -8.18 -11.98
C VAL A 121 -3.35 -6.84 -12.27
N MET A 122 -2.26 -6.52 -11.58
CA MET A 122 -1.50 -5.28 -11.76
C MET A 122 -0.08 -5.60 -12.21
N ILE A 123 0.39 -4.94 -13.27
CA ILE A 123 1.76 -5.12 -13.78
C ILE A 123 2.54 -3.86 -13.40
N GLY A 124 3.34 -3.92 -12.33
CA GLY A 124 4.01 -2.74 -11.78
C GLY A 124 5.22 -2.29 -12.58
N PHE A 125 5.93 -3.20 -13.24
CA PHE A 125 7.14 -2.88 -13.99
C PHE A 125 6.92 -1.85 -15.12
N PRO A 126 5.91 -1.97 -16.00
CA PRO A 126 5.59 -0.93 -16.98
C PRO A 126 5.27 0.41 -16.34
N THR A 127 4.52 0.45 -15.23
CA THR A 127 4.24 1.69 -14.50
C THR A 127 5.53 2.37 -14.04
N LEU A 128 6.44 1.60 -13.43
CA LEU A 128 7.73 2.11 -12.97
C LEU A 128 8.55 2.70 -14.13
N VAL A 129 8.74 1.92 -15.21
CA VAL A 129 9.51 2.34 -16.38
C VAL A 129 8.86 3.55 -17.06
N GLY A 130 7.54 3.55 -17.20
CA GLY A 130 6.77 4.64 -17.77
C GLY A 130 6.95 5.94 -17.00
N GLY A 131 6.92 5.90 -15.66
CA GLY A 131 7.12 7.08 -14.81
C GLY A 131 8.51 7.71 -14.97
N TYR A 132 9.55 6.87 -15.03
CA TYR A 132 10.92 7.33 -15.31
C TYR A 132 11.07 7.91 -16.71
N LEU A 133 10.60 7.21 -17.74
CA LEU A 133 10.69 7.67 -19.13
C LEU A 133 9.90 8.98 -19.34
N LEU A 134 8.70 9.07 -18.80
CA LEU A 134 7.86 10.26 -18.89
C LEU A 134 8.60 11.47 -18.30
N THR A 135 9.13 11.31 -17.09
CA THR A 135 9.89 12.36 -16.42
C THR A 135 11.13 12.73 -17.21
N PHE A 136 11.87 11.74 -17.73
CA PHE A 136 13.06 11.96 -18.54
C PHE A 136 12.74 12.79 -19.79
N PHE A 137 11.77 12.38 -20.60
CA PHE A 137 11.45 13.05 -21.87
C PHE A 137 10.89 14.45 -21.66
N VAL A 138 10.03 14.64 -20.65
CA VAL A 138 9.51 15.97 -20.29
C VAL A 138 10.64 16.87 -19.82
N SER A 139 11.50 16.37 -18.93
CA SER A 139 12.63 17.16 -18.39
C SER A 139 13.63 17.51 -19.48
N ALA A 140 13.96 16.56 -20.35
CA ALA A 140 14.86 16.76 -21.49
C ALA A 140 14.35 17.86 -22.43
N LEU A 141 13.03 17.99 -22.60
CA LEU A 141 12.43 19.08 -23.37
C LEU A 141 12.55 20.43 -22.65
N VAL A 142 12.24 20.47 -21.35
CA VAL A 142 12.22 21.70 -20.54
C VAL A 142 13.62 22.27 -20.35
N VAL A 143 14.61 21.42 -20.10
CA VAL A 143 15.98 21.85 -19.78
C VAL A 143 16.91 21.83 -21.00
N ALA A 144 16.37 21.63 -22.21
CA ALA A 144 17.15 21.50 -23.45
C ALA A 144 18.13 22.67 -23.68
N ASN A 145 17.73 23.88 -23.29
CA ASN A 145 18.51 25.11 -23.49
C ASN A 145 19.41 25.45 -22.28
N TRP A 146 19.48 24.60 -21.26
CA TRP A 146 20.31 24.85 -20.09
C TRP A 146 21.78 24.56 -20.40
N ARG A 147 22.69 25.26 -19.72
CA ARG A 147 24.14 25.05 -19.88
C ARG A 147 24.59 23.63 -19.51
N ILE A 148 23.90 22.98 -18.57
CA ILE A 148 24.19 21.62 -18.12
C ILE A 148 22.87 20.85 -18.00
N PRO A 149 22.27 20.42 -19.13
CA PRO A 149 20.90 19.88 -19.16
C PRO A 149 20.79 18.57 -18.37
N TRP A 150 21.84 17.74 -18.40
CA TRP A 150 21.88 16.45 -17.71
C TRP A 150 21.69 16.55 -16.19
N VAL A 151 22.18 17.62 -15.55
CA VAL A 151 21.94 17.82 -14.11
C VAL A 151 20.47 18.06 -13.84
N GLY A 152 19.82 18.92 -14.64
CA GLY A 152 18.39 19.20 -14.51
C GLY A 152 17.54 17.94 -14.69
N ILE A 153 17.88 17.10 -15.68
CA ILE A 153 17.21 15.82 -15.91
C ILE A 153 17.36 14.88 -14.69
N MET A 154 18.57 14.73 -14.15
CA MET A 154 18.81 13.83 -13.00
C MET A 154 18.09 14.30 -11.73
N VAL A 155 18.07 15.62 -11.49
CA VAL A 155 17.33 16.23 -10.39
C VAL A 155 15.84 15.95 -10.55
N ALA A 156 15.27 16.15 -11.74
CA ALA A 156 13.86 15.88 -12.00
C ALA A 156 13.51 14.39 -11.86
N LEU A 157 14.38 13.48 -12.34
CA LEU A 157 14.20 12.05 -12.14
C LEU A 157 14.19 11.67 -10.64
N ALA A 158 15.07 12.28 -9.84
CA ALA A 158 15.13 12.01 -8.40
C ALA A 158 13.93 12.58 -7.62
N PHE A 159 13.47 13.78 -7.96
CA PHE A 159 12.37 14.45 -7.26
C PHE A 159 10.98 14.04 -7.73
N ILE A 160 10.82 13.77 -9.02
CA ILE A 160 9.52 13.55 -9.65
C ILE A 160 9.44 12.11 -10.17
N GLY A 161 10.45 11.68 -10.94
CA GLY A 161 10.42 10.40 -11.63
C GLY A 161 10.29 9.21 -10.67
N SER A 162 11.14 9.16 -9.65
CA SER A 162 11.10 8.07 -8.66
C SER A 162 9.81 8.06 -7.83
N PRO A 163 9.36 9.19 -7.22
CA PRO A 163 8.06 9.20 -6.55
C PRO A 163 6.91 8.84 -7.49
N LEU A 164 6.86 9.38 -8.71
CA LEU A 164 5.80 9.10 -9.69
C LEU A 164 5.76 7.62 -10.09
N ALA A 165 6.92 7.03 -10.34
CA ALA A 165 7.06 5.62 -10.66
C ALA A 165 6.58 4.73 -9.51
N TRP A 166 7.01 5.03 -8.29
CA TRP A 166 6.79 4.17 -7.13
C TRP A 166 5.42 4.33 -6.48
N LEU A 167 4.95 5.59 -6.34
CA LEU A 167 3.63 5.91 -5.79
C LEU A 167 2.51 5.53 -6.76
N GLY A 168 2.77 5.58 -8.07
CA GLY A 168 1.80 5.17 -9.08
C GLY A 168 1.33 3.72 -8.91
N ASN A 169 2.16 2.83 -8.39
CA ASN A 169 1.76 1.45 -8.08
C ASN A 169 1.24 1.30 -6.65
N SER A 170 1.98 1.81 -5.68
CA SER A 170 1.68 1.57 -4.25
C SER A 170 0.38 2.20 -3.77
N VAL A 171 0.01 3.39 -4.27
CA VAL A 171 -1.26 4.06 -3.89
C VAL A 171 -2.46 3.25 -4.38
N PHE A 172 -2.42 2.75 -5.61
CA PHE A 172 -3.49 1.93 -6.17
C PHE A 172 -3.61 0.59 -5.43
N ILE A 173 -2.48 -0.08 -5.15
CA ILE A 173 -2.48 -1.33 -4.36
C ILE A 173 -3.11 -1.10 -2.98
N LYS A 174 -2.68 -0.05 -2.26
CA LYS A 174 -3.26 0.32 -0.95
C LYS A 174 -4.77 0.58 -1.06
N HIS A 175 -5.19 1.35 -2.05
CA HIS A 175 -6.60 1.67 -2.28
C HIS A 175 -7.44 0.41 -2.56
N PHE A 176 -7.01 -0.47 -3.47
CA PHE A 176 -7.75 -1.70 -3.79
C PHE A 176 -7.81 -2.67 -2.61
N ASN A 177 -6.71 -2.81 -1.86
CA ASN A 177 -6.67 -3.63 -0.65
C ASN A 177 -7.60 -3.09 0.44
N HIS A 178 -7.68 -1.76 0.60
CA HIS A 178 -8.63 -1.12 1.52
C HIS A 178 -10.08 -1.47 1.15
N HIS A 179 -10.38 -1.60 -0.14
CA HIS A 179 -11.68 -2.04 -0.65
C HIS A 179 -11.80 -3.57 -0.81
N LEU A 180 -11.01 -4.33 -0.04
CA LEU A 180 -11.04 -5.80 0.07
C LEU A 180 -10.84 -6.54 -1.26
N SER A 181 -10.23 -5.90 -2.26
CA SER A 181 -9.88 -6.52 -3.53
C SER A 181 -8.43 -7.00 -3.47
N THR A 182 -8.17 -8.25 -3.88
CA THR A 182 -6.82 -8.82 -3.84
C THR A 182 -6.05 -8.35 -5.06
N VAL A 183 -4.87 -7.76 -4.86
CA VAL A 183 -3.98 -7.40 -5.97
C VAL A 183 -2.89 -8.45 -6.16
N VAL A 184 -2.76 -8.96 -7.39
CA VAL A 184 -1.73 -9.92 -7.78
C VAL A 184 -0.86 -9.32 -8.87
N GLU A 185 0.46 -9.45 -8.73
CA GLU A 185 1.40 -9.05 -9.78
C GLU A 185 1.97 -10.29 -10.47
N PRO A 186 1.81 -10.42 -11.80
CA PRO A 186 2.30 -11.57 -12.53
C PRO A 186 3.82 -11.47 -12.70
N VAL A 187 4.58 -12.05 -11.78
CA VAL A 187 6.02 -12.23 -11.95
C VAL A 187 6.22 -13.38 -12.95
N SER A 188 6.66 -13.03 -14.17
CA SER A 188 7.11 -13.90 -15.28
C SER A 188 6.58 -15.34 -15.28
N ARG A 189 5.82 -15.70 -16.32
CA ARG A 189 5.36 -17.08 -16.60
C ARG A 189 6.51 -18.09 -16.45
N THR A 190 6.59 -18.77 -15.31
CA THR A 190 7.12 -20.13 -15.30
C THR A 190 6.23 -20.93 -16.24
N LYS A 191 6.84 -21.85 -17.01
CA LYS A 191 6.24 -22.63 -18.13
C LYS A 191 4.92 -23.37 -17.84
N LYS A 192 4.33 -23.24 -16.65
CA LYS A 192 3.10 -23.92 -16.20
C LYS A 192 1.89 -23.01 -15.96
N GLY A 193 1.99 -21.69 -16.17
CA GLY A 193 0.81 -20.81 -16.11
C GLY A 193 0.22 -20.63 -14.71
N GLU A 194 0.93 -21.04 -13.66
CA GLU A 194 0.53 -20.79 -12.27
C GLU A 194 0.89 -19.35 -11.89
N TYR A 195 -0.13 -18.57 -11.51
CA TYR A 195 0.04 -17.29 -10.85
C TYR A 195 0.66 -17.56 -9.48
N ARG A 196 1.83 -16.97 -9.19
CA ARG A 196 2.42 -17.03 -7.84
C ARG A 196 1.60 -16.18 -6.87
N ASP A 197 1.74 -16.55 -5.60
CA ASP A 197 1.03 -16.02 -4.43
C ASP A 197 0.84 -14.49 -4.43
N PRO A 198 -0.29 -13.99 -3.90
CA PRO A 198 -0.56 -12.56 -3.80
C PRO A 198 0.59 -11.87 -3.04
N ILE A 199 1.20 -10.86 -3.67
CA ILE A 199 2.35 -10.11 -3.10
C ILE A 199 1.96 -9.35 -1.83
N VAL A 200 0.66 -9.06 -1.65
CA VAL A 200 0.11 -8.47 -0.44
C VAL A 200 -1.20 -9.19 -0.11
N SER A 201 -1.17 -10.04 0.92
CA SER A 201 -2.39 -10.61 1.52
C SER A 201 -3.27 -9.45 2.01
N ARG A 202 -4.60 -9.60 1.88
CA ARG A 202 -5.63 -8.59 2.19
C ARG A 202 -5.16 -7.60 3.26
N GLY A 203 -5.20 -6.31 2.94
CA GLY A 203 -5.30 -5.29 4.00
C GLY A 203 -6.44 -5.72 4.91
N SER A 204 -6.13 -5.84 6.20
CA SER A 204 -6.93 -6.50 7.23
C SER A 204 -8.41 -6.32 6.95
N ALA A 205 -9.07 -7.37 6.44
CA ALA A 205 -10.52 -7.43 6.55
C ALA A 205 -10.81 -7.18 8.04
N PRO A 206 -11.82 -6.37 8.40
CA PRO A 206 -12.20 -6.24 9.80
C PRO A 206 -12.29 -7.66 10.37
N ASP A 207 -11.58 -7.92 11.47
CA ASP A 207 -11.53 -9.26 12.02
C ASP A 207 -12.96 -9.75 12.19
N ARG A 208 -13.26 -10.94 11.66
CA ARG A 208 -14.56 -11.56 11.93
C ARG A 208 -14.67 -11.62 13.45
N PRO A 209 -15.74 -11.09 14.04
CA PRO A 209 -15.80 -11.06 15.48
C PRO A 209 -15.80 -12.50 15.98
N VAL A 210 -14.77 -12.84 16.76
CA VAL A 210 -14.56 -14.18 17.31
C VAL A 210 -15.41 -14.29 18.55
N TRP A 211 -16.57 -14.94 18.43
CA TRP A 211 -17.44 -15.24 19.56
C TRP A 211 -17.32 -16.73 19.88
N GLY A 212 -17.07 -17.05 21.15
CA GLY A 212 -17.19 -18.38 21.77
C GLY A 212 -16.78 -19.61 20.95
N GLY A 213 -15.59 -20.17 21.19
CA GLY A 213 -15.26 -21.56 20.84
C GLY A 213 -14.40 -21.79 19.59
N GLY A 214 -13.58 -20.82 19.19
CA GLY A 214 -12.44 -21.11 18.30
C GLY A 214 -11.40 -21.93 19.03
N ILE A 215 -11.54 -23.26 19.05
CA ILE A 215 -10.49 -24.16 19.54
C ILE A 215 -9.30 -24.01 18.58
N PRO A 216 -8.12 -23.53 19.03
CA PRO A 216 -6.92 -23.57 18.20
C PRO A 216 -6.69 -25.02 17.79
N THR A 217 -6.38 -25.29 16.53
CA THR A 217 -6.31 -26.65 15.95
C THR A 217 -5.41 -27.63 16.70
N GLU A 218 -4.53 -27.15 17.59
CA GLU A 218 -3.71 -27.96 18.49
C GLU A 218 -4.48 -28.55 19.69
N LEU A 219 -5.56 -27.91 20.17
CA LEU A 219 -6.43 -28.45 21.25
C LEU A 219 -7.50 -29.43 20.74
N MET A 220 -7.82 -29.46 19.45
CA MET A 220 -8.79 -30.40 18.88
C MET A 220 -8.36 -31.87 19.01
N ALA A 221 -7.06 -32.13 19.16
CA ALA A 221 -6.54 -33.47 19.44
C ALA A 221 -6.76 -33.90 20.90
N GLU A 222 -6.89 -32.94 21.83
CA GLU A 222 -7.01 -33.20 23.28
C GLU A 222 -8.48 -33.11 23.78
N VAL A 223 -9.36 -32.45 23.02
CA VAL A 223 -10.79 -32.26 23.37
C VAL A 223 -11.70 -33.39 22.87
N SER A 224 -11.20 -34.34 22.06
CA SER A 224 -12.00 -35.51 21.66
C SER A 224 -12.29 -36.50 22.80
N GLU A 225 -11.70 -36.30 23.99
CA GLU A 225 -11.93 -37.13 25.18
C GLU A 225 -12.58 -36.42 26.40
N ALA A 226 -12.87 -35.12 26.38
CA ALA A 226 -13.41 -34.43 27.56
C ALA A 226 -14.81 -33.86 27.33
N LYS A 227 -15.83 -34.71 27.49
CA LYS A 227 -17.24 -34.31 27.58
C LYS A 227 -17.59 -33.96 29.04
N THR A 228 -17.06 -32.84 29.53
CA THR A 228 -17.47 -32.24 30.81
C THR A 228 -17.57 -30.74 30.61
N LEU A 229 -18.80 -30.21 30.71
CA LEU A 229 -19.05 -28.77 30.72
C LEU A 229 -18.16 -28.09 31.78
N ASP A 230 -17.28 -27.21 31.33
CA ASP A 230 -16.43 -26.40 32.19
C ASP A 230 -17.23 -25.20 32.71
N LEU A 231 -18.03 -25.45 33.76
CA LEU A 231 -18.91 -24.50 34.42
C LEU A 231 -18.17 -23.25 34.95
N GLU A 232 -16.86 -23.36 35.23
CA GLU A 232 -16.05 -22.22 35.67
C GLU A 232 -15.76 -21.24 34.53
N LYS A 233 -15.69 -21.71 33.29
CA LYS A 233 -15.42 -20.87 32.11
C LYS A 233 -16.66 -20.10 31.63
N GLU A 234 -17.86 -20.65 31.83
CA GLU A 234 -19.15 -19.96 31.61
C GLU A 234 -19.50 -18.95 32.73
N LEU A 235 -18.93 -19.12 33.94
CA LEU A 235 -19.13 -18.17 35.05
C LEU A 235 -18.31 -16.87 34.86
N GLU A 236 -17.23 -16.90 34.08
CA GLU A 236 -16.40 -15.72 33.80
C GLU A 236 -16.92 -14.85 32.65
N THR A 237 -17.77 -15.38 31.74
CA THR A 237 -18.33 -14.63 30.60
C THR A 237 -19.58 -13.79 30.93
N GLY A 238 -19.97 -13.71 32.21
CA GLY A 238 -20.62 -12.50 32.75
C GLY A 238 -22.15 -12.52 32.95
N GLY A 239 -22.77 -13.69 33.16
CA GLY A 239 -24.21 -13.78 33.48
C GLY A 239 -24.55 -14.21 34.91
N VAL A 240 -23.72 -15.05 35.52
CA VAL A 240 -23.96 -15.67 36.84
C VAL A 240 -22.66 -15.68 37.65
N ARG A 241 -22.71 -15.30 38.93
CA ARG A 241 -21.57 -15.28 39.84
C ARG A 241 -21.83 -16.19 41.04
N ARG A 242 -20.81 -16.95 41.48
CA ARG A 242 -20.84 -17.70 42.73
C ARG A 242 -20.49 -16.75 43.89
N THR A 243 -21.37 -16.67 44.88
CA THR A 243 -21.14 -15.89 46.10
C THR A 243 -20.21 -16.63 47.06
N PRO A 244 -19.48 -15.91 47.94
CA PRO A 244 -18.61 -16.52 48.95
C PRO A 244 -19.32 -17.51 49.88
N GLU A 245 -20.64 -17.36 50.05
CA GLU A 245 -21.51 -18.23 50.85
C GLU A 245 -21.98 -19.50 50.10
N GLY A 246 -21.52 -19.72 48.87
CA GLY A 246 -21.83 -20.92 48.08
C GLY A 246 -23.11 -20.87 47.24
N GLY A 247 -23.82 -19.73 47.19
CA GLY A 247 -25.01 -19.53 46.34
C GLY A 247 -24.70 -18.94 44.97
N TYR A 248 -25.60 -19.12 44.00
CA TYR A 248 -25.49 -18.53 42.66
C TYR A 248 -26.37 -17.28 42.52
N VAL A 249 -25.84 -16.25 41.88
CA VAL A 249 -26.51 -14.95 41.68
C VAL A 249 -26.43 -14.58 40.21
N ARG A 250 -27.56 -14.21 39.60
CA ARG A 250 -27.59 -13.65 38.24
C ARG A 250 -27.32 -12.16 38.32
N VAL A 251 -26.38 -11.67 37.53
CA VAL A 251 -26.11 -10.23 37.41
C VAL A 251 -26.91 -9.72 36.20
N LEU A 252 -27.84 -8.80 36.46
CA LEU A 252 -28.67 -8.19 35.42
C LEU A 252 -27.89 -7.09 34.68
N SER A 253 -28.36 -6.70 33.50
CA SER A 253 -27.70 -5.70 32.64
C SER A 253 -27.58 -4.30 33.26
N ASP A 254 -28.30 -4.03 34.34
CA ASP A 254 -28.26 -2.80 35.15
C ASP A 254 -27.29 -2.90 36.35
N GLY A 255 -26.58 -4.03 36.49
CA GLY A 255 -25.65 -4.30 37.59
C GLY A 255 -26.31 -4.83 38.85
N THR A 256 -27.63 -5.06 38.86
CA THR A 256 -28.33 -5.59 40.03
C THR A 256 -28.18 -7.11 40.15
N GLU A 257 -28.01 -7.58 41.39
CA GLU A 257 -27.77 -8.98 41.72
C GLU A 257 -29.07 -9.67 42.17
N ARG A 258 -29.47 -10.74 41.47
CA ARG A 258 -30.64 -11.56 41.85
C ARG A 258 -30.20 -12.96 42.25
N ARG A 259 -30.43 -13.32 43.53
CA ARG A 259 -30.13 -14.66 44.07
C ARG A 259 -31.03 -15.71 43.42
N LEU A 260 -30.43 -16.78 42.89
CA LEU A 260 -31.12 -17.91 42.30
C LEU A 260 -31.52 -18.89 43.42
N ARG A 261 -32.81 -19.24 43.49
CA ARG A 261 -33.40 -20.02 44.59
C ARG A 261 -33.56 -21.50 44.26
N SER A 262 -33.41 -21.89 42.99
CA SER A 262 -33.54 -23.29 42.56
C SER A 262 -32.63 -23.64 41.38
N MET A 263 -32.38 -24.95 41.20
CA MET A 263 -31.66 -25.47 40.03
C MET A 263 -32.41 -25.20 38.71
N ALA A 264 -33.74 -25.13 38.76
CA ALA A 264 -34.56 -24.76 37.60
C ALA A 264 -34.35 -23.29 37.21
N GLU A 265 -34.24 -22.38 38.19
CA GLU A 265 -33.92 -20.97 37.95
C GLU A 265 -32.49 -20.78 37.41
N LEU A 266 -31.53 -21.60 37.86
CA LEU A 266 -30.17 -21.61 37.31
C LEU A 266 -30.15 -22.11 35.86
N ALA A 267 -30.82 -23.23 35.56
CA ALA A 267 -30.92 -23.77 34.20
C ALA A 267 -31.59 -22.77 33.24
N GLN A 268 -32.65 -22.07 33.70
CA GLN A 268 -33.29 -21.02 32.92
C GLN A 268 -32.38 -19.80 32.73
N ALA A 269 -31.64 -19.37 33.77
CA ALA A 269 -30.70 -18.27 33.66
C ALA A 269 -29.55 -18.56 32.69
N LEU A 270 -29.02 -19.79 32.68
CA LEU A 270 -28.02 -20.24 31.71
C LEU A 270 -28.58 -20.26 30.29
N LYS A 271 -29.80 -20.78 30.10
CA LYS A 271 -30.49 -20.78 28.80
C LYS A 271 -30.74 -19.36 28.28
N ASP A 272 -31.18 -18.45 29.14
CA ASP A 272 -31.39 -17.04 28.80
C ASP A 272 -30.06 -16.35 28.45
N ALA A 273 -28.98 -16.66 29.18
CA ALA A 273 -27.65 -16.10 28.93
C ALA A 273 -27.08 -16.56 27.59
N SER A 274 -27.16 -17.86 27.29
CA SER A 274 -26.78 -18.44 26.00
C SER A 274 -27.60 -17.83 24.86
N ALA A 275 -28.93 -17.69 25.00
CA ALA A 275 -29.76 -17.05 23.98
C ALA A 275 -29.43 -15.57 23.76
N ALA A 276 -29.06 -14.85 24.82
CA ALA A 276 -28.62 -13.45 24.72
C ALA A 276 -27.23 -13.32 24.07
N GLU A 277 -26.33 -14.28 24.31
CA GLU A 277 -25.02 -14.35 23.65
C GLU A 277 -25.17 -14.66 22.15
N ASP A 278 -26.02 -15.63 21.79
CA ASP A 278 -26.35 -15.95 20.40
C ASP A 278 -26.92 -14.74 19.67
N GLN A 279 -27.82 -13.98 20.31
CA GLN A 279 -28.38 -12.77 19.73
C GLN A 279 -27.32 -11.68 19.52
N ARG A 280 -26.43 -11.45 20.51
CA ARG A 280 -25.32 -10.50 20.38
C ARG A 280 -24.35 -10.91 19.28
N ALA A 281 -24.05 -12.20 19.16
CA ALA A 281 -23.19 -12.74 18.11
C ALA A 281 -23.82 -12.52 16.73
N ALA A 282 -25.12 -12.78 16.57
CA ALA A 282 -25.85 -12.54 15.33
C ALA A 282 -25.90 -11.04 14.97
N GLU A 283 -26.14 -10.15 15.94
CA GLU A 283 -26.14 -8.70 15.74
C GLU A 283 -24.75 -8.18 15.34
N ALA A 284 -23.69 -8.69 15.96
CA ALA A 284 -22.31 -8.36 15.63
C ALA A 284 -21.91 -8.88 14.23
N GLU A 285 -22.34 -10.09 13.86
CA GLU A 285 -22.13 -10.65 12.52
C GLU A 285 -22.85 -9.81 11.45
N ALA A 286 -24.11 -9.44 11.68
CA ALA A 286 -24.85 -8.56 10.78
C ALA A 286 -24.24 -7.15 10.69
N ALA A 287 -23.65 -6.62 11.77
CA ALA A 287 -22.91 -5.35 11.74
C ALA A 287 -21.62 -5.48 10.91
N TRP A 288 -20.85 -6.54 11.13
CA TRP A 288 -19.63 -6.85 10.39
C TRP A 288 -19.91 -7.01 8.88
N GLU A 289 -20.95 -7.75 8.50
CA GLU A 289 -21.34 -7.90 7.09
C GLU A 289 -21.71 -6.58 6.44
N ARG A 290 -22.42 -5.69 7.16
CA ARG A 290 -22.75 -4.35 6.67
C ARG A 290 -21.49 -3.54 6.43
N GLN A 291 -20.53 -3.59 7.34
CA GLN A 291 -19.24 -2.92 7.20
C GLN A 291 -18.43 -3.46 6.01
N VAL A 292 -18.35 -4.78 5.84
CA VAL A 292 -17.68 -5.43 4.70
C VAL A 292 -18.35 -5.04 3.38
N ARG A 293 -19.69 -5.03 3.32
CA ARG A 293 -20.45 -4.59 2.13
C ARG A 293 -20.18 -3.12 1.81
N GLN A 294 -20.14 -2.25 2.82
CA GLN A 294 -19.80 -0.84 2.64
C GLN A 294 -18.37 -0.65 2.13
N LEU A 295 -17.38 -1.36 2.70
CA LEU A 295 -15.99 -1.30 2.26
C LEU A 295 -15.81 -1.78 0.81
N LYS A 296 -16.46 -2.87 0.41
CA LYS A 296 -16.43 -3.36 -0.98
C LYS A 296 -17.06 -2.38 -1.99
N ARG A 297 -18.08 -1.64 -1.56
CA ARG A 297 -18.78 -0.63 -2.37
C ARG A 297 -18.06 0.71 -2.38
N GLY A 298 -17.32 1.04 -1.32
CA GLY A 298 -16.55 2.28 -1.20
C GLY A 298 -15.50 2.42 -2.30
N GLY A 299 -15.11 3.66 -2.60
CA GLY A 299 -14.00 3.98 -3.52
C GLY A 299 -14.27 3.84 -5.03
N ARG A 300 -15.38 3.20 -5.41
CA ARG A 300 -15.80 3.02 -6.80
C ARG A 300 -16.49 4.26 -7.33
N LEU A 301 -16.10 4.71 -8.51
CA LEU A 301 -16.64 5.90 -9.17
C LEU A 301 -17.96 5.62 -9.90
N PHE A 302 -18.14 4.39 -10.39
CA PHE A 302 -19.26 4.04 -11.26
C PHE A 302 -20.27 3.07 -10.64
N SER A 303 -19.97 2.49 -9.47
CA SER A 303 -20.91 1.59 -8.83
C SER A 303 -21.98 2.34 -8.02
N ARG A 304 -23.14 2.55 -8.63
CA ARG A 304 -24.39 2.17 -7.95
C ARG A 304 -24.60 0.70 -8.25
N ALA A 305 -24.00 -0.20 -7.47
CA ALA A 305 -24.35 -1.61 -7.62
C ALA A 305 -25.83 -1.79 -7.23
N PRO A 306 -26.62 -2.56 -8.01
CA PRO A 306 -27.99 -2.86 -7.64
C PRO A 306 -28.02 -3.47 -6.24
N ALA A 307 -29.04 -3.09 -5.46
CA ALA A 307 -29.35 -3.80 -4.24
C ALA A 307 -29.74 -5.23 -4.64
N ASP A 308 -28.87 -6.18 -4.30
CA ASP A 308 -29.05 -7.64 -4.29
C ASP A 308 -29.64 -8.30 -5.55
#